data_AF-A0A141SE84-F1
#
_entry.id   AF-A0A141SE84-F1
#
_cell.length_a   1.000
_cell.length_b   1.000
_cell.length_c   1.000
_cell.angle_alpha   90.00
_cell.angle_beta   90.00
_cell.angle_gamma   90.00
#
_symmetry.space_group_name_H-M   'P 1'
#
loop_
_entity.id
_entity.type
_entity.pdbx_description
1 polymer ?
#
loop_
_entity_poly.entity_id
_entity_poly.type
_entity_poly.pdbx_seq_one_letter_code
_entity_poly.pdbx_strand_id
1 'polypeptide(L)' 'MYRNQWIWGFSLGAENWNGRLAMISFVIIFIVELSFSVSILRLIGIY' A
#
# COMPACT_ATOMS: atom_id res chain seq x y z
N MET A 1 17.42 -15.66 -19.70
CA MET A 1 17.11 -14.43 -18.95
C MET A 1 15.64 -14.10 -19.13
N TYR A 2 14.76 -14.48 -18.21
CA TYR A 2 13.34 -14.09 -18.22
C TYR A 2 13.17 -12.90 -17.26
N ARG A 3 13.39 -11.69 -17.77
CA ARG A 3 13.22 -10.43 -17.04
C ARG A 3 11.83 -9.89 -17.41
N ASN A 4 11.00 -9.55 -16.42
CA ASN A 4 9.60 -9.10 -16.56
C ASN A 4 8.56 -10.18 -16.94
N GLN A 5 8.68 -11.40 -16.44
CA GLN A 5 7.48 -12.24 -16.38
C GLN A 5 6.58 -11.73 -15.26
N TRP A 6 5.34 -11.39 -15.61
CA TRP A 6 4.31 -11.05 -14.64
C TRP A 6 3.82 -12.32 -13.97
N ILE A 7 4.43 -12.66 -12.84
CA ILE A 7 4.17 -13.87 -12.09
C ILE A 7 3.23 -13.52 -10.94
N TRP A 8 2.02 -14.06 -11.01
CA TRP A 8 1.05 -13.98 -9.91
C TRP A 8 1.43 -14.93 -8.78
N GLY A 9 1.08 -14.56 -7.55
CA GLY A 9 1.38 -15.32 -6.32
C GLY A 9 2.51 -14.72 -5.49
N PHE A 10 2.97 -15.46 -4.49
CA PHE A 10 4.02 -15.04 -3.55
C PHE A 10 5.42 -15.17 -4.17
N SER A 11 5.68 -14.40 -5.22
CA SER A 11 7.01 -14.28 -5.81
C SER A 11 7.79 -13.12 -5.17
N LEU A 12 9.13 -13.17 -5.24
CA LEU A 12 10.01 -12.09 -4.78
C LEU A 12 9.67 -10.75 -5.46
N GLY A 13 9.26 -10.80 -6.74
CA GLY A 13 8.84 -9.61 -7.48
C GLY A 13 7.54 -9.01 -6.92
N ALA A 14 6.55 -9.85 -6.65
CA ALA A 14 5.27 -9.43 -6.07
C ALA A 14 5.46 -8.85 -4.65
N GLU A 15 6.30 -9.49 -3.81
CA GLU A 15 6.61 -9.00 -2.48
C GLU A 15 7.27 -7.61 -2.53
N ASN A 16 8.27 -7.41 -3.40
CA ASN A 16 8.97 -6.14 -3.52
C ASN A 16 8.05 -5.00 -4.03
N TRP A 17 7.17 -5.30 -4.99
CA TRP A 17 6.17 -4.32 -5.45
C TRP A 17 5.12 -4.00 -4.39
N ASN A 18 4.57 -5.03 -3.73
CA ASN A 18 3.60 -4.86 -2.65
C ASN A 18 4.19 -4.07 -1.48
N GLY A 19 5.45 -4.35 -1.10
CA GLY A 19 6.15 -3.62 -0.04
C GLY A 19 6.32 -2.13 -0.36
N ARG A 20 6.71 -1.79 -1.61
CA ARG A 20 6.82 -0.39 -2.04
C ARG A 20 5.47 0.32 -2.02
N LEU A 21 4.42 -0.32 -2.53
CA LEU A 21 3.07 0.23 -2.51
C LEU A 21 2.56 0.42 -1.08
N ALA A 22 2.86 -0.49 -0.15
CA ALA A 22 2.50 -0.37 1.25
C ALA A 22 3.21 0.81 1.92
N MET A 23 4.52 0.99 1.70
CA MET A 23 5.27 2.13 2.26
C MET A 23 4.73 3.48 1.75
N ILE A 24 4.42 3.58 0.45
CA ILE A 24 3.83 4.80 -0.13
C ILE A 24 2.44 5.06 0.47
N SER A 25 1.60 4.02 0.55
CA SER A 25 0.25 4.14 1.09
C SER A 25 0.26 4.56 2.56
N PHE A 26 1.21 4.07 3.35
CA PHE A 26 1.38 4.44 4.74
C PHE A 26 1.62 5.94 4.90
N VAL A 27 2.50 6.54 4.09
CA VAL A 27 2.75 7.99 4.12
C VAL A 27 1.51 8.77 3.68
N ILE A 28 0.81 8.31 2.63
CA ILE A 28 -0.41 8.96 2.14
C ILE A 28 -1.50 8.97 3.21
N ILE A 29 -1.66 7.88 3.96
CA ILE A 29 -2.64 7.77 5.04
C ILE A 29 -2.43 8.90 6.07
N PHE A 30 -1.19 9.11 6.54
CA PHE A 30 -0.93 10.21 7.48
C PHE A 30 -1.17 11.59 6.87
N ILE A 31 -0.81 11.81 5.61
CA ILE A 31 -1.06 13.09 4.93
C ILE A 31 -2.56 13.36 4.89
N VAL A 32 -3.38 12.36 4.59
CA VAL A 32 -4.84 12.47 4.57
C VAL A 32 -5.37 12.71 5.99
N GLU A 33 -4.95 11.93 6.99
CA GLU A 33 -5.41 12.11 8.37
C GLU A 33 -5.10 13.51 8.91
N LEU A 34 -3.90 14.04 8.62
CA LEU A 34 -3.51 15.40 9.01
C LEU A 34 -4.31 16.47 8.26
N SER A 35 -4.56 16.27 6.96
CA SER A 35 -5.25 17.28 6.14
C SER A 35 -6.75 17.38 6.46
N PHE A 36 -7.39 16.25 6.76
CA PHE A 36 -8.83 16.18 6.99
C PHE A 36 -9.20 16.12 8.48
N SER A 37 -8.23 15.91 9.38
CA SER A 37 -8.47 15.71 10.82
C SER A 37 -9.48 14.60 11.11
N VAL A 38 -9.56 13.61 10.22
CA VAL A 38 -10.43 12.43 10.34
C VAL A 38 -9.55 11.19 10.29
N SER A 39 -9.70 10.30 11.27
CA SER A 39 -8.94 9.06 11.33
C SER A 39 -9.24 8.13 10.15
N ILE A 40 -8.22 7.45 9.62
CA ILE A 40 -8.39 6.56 8.47
C ILE A 40 -9.33 5.39 8.80
N LEU A 41 -9.34 4.92 10.05
CA LEU A 41 -10.25 3.88 10.57
C LEU A 41 -11.72 4.27 10.41
N ARG A 42 -12.01 5.56 10.58
CA ARG A 42 -13.36 6.11 10.37
C ARG A 42 -13.74 6.12 8.89
N LEU A 43 -12.79 6.34 7.99
CA LEU A 43 -13.05 6.32 6.55
C LEU A 43 -13.32 4.91 6.02
N ILE A 44 -12.69 3.88 6.58
CA ILE A 44 -12.87 2.48 6.16
C ILE A 44 -14.00 1.73 6.90
N GLY A 45 -14.71 2.39 7.82
CA GLY A 45 -15.90 1.83 8.47
C GLY A 45 -15.62 0.82 9.60
N ILE A 46 -14.42 0.82 10.20
CA ILE A 46 -14.06 -0.06 11.32
C ILE A 46 -14.17 0.70 12.64
N TYR A 47 -15.30 1.38 12.85
CA TYR A 47 -15.60 2.13 14.08
C TYR A 47 -16.99 1.79 14.59
#